data_AF-A0A922J7G6-F1
#
_entry.id   AF-A0A922J7G6-F1
#
_cell.length_a   1.000
_cell.length_b   1.000
_cell.length_c   1.000
_cell.angle_alpha   90.00
_cell.angle_beta   90.00
_cell.angle_gamma   90.00
#
_symmetry.space_group_name_H-M   'P 1'
#
loop_
_entity.id
_entity.type
_entity.pdbx_description
1 polymer ?
#
loop_
_entity_poly.entity_id
_entity_poly.type
_entity_poly.pdbx_seq_one_letter_code
_entity_poly.pdbx_strand_id
1 'polypeptide(L)'
;MDSPEDNIDSDGYIEKIEIPSALIEKSFGESLKQGLKKKEDVIVRIDWRESVPHPDERVEYEFWTNSNDECGARCDEQMDFVRNFKGHAQILEKGGYTLFTPHYITWYCPLAFIHSSQCKSQCINHGRYCAPDPEKDFGVGYQGKDVVLENLRQLCVHRVAKESNRSWVWWDYVTDFHIRCSMKENRYSKDCAEYVIEALGLPIEKIRQCIGDPEATVENEVLRAEQEQQVGRGSRGDVTILPTMVINNVQYRGKLERTAVLKAICAGFKETTDPPVCLSGDIETNQCAEHNGGCWRDTRSNVTACKDTFRGRVCECPMINGVQYQGDGYTSCTPFGPARCSIYNGGCWSEVRDGLAFSACSESDLEGCHCPDGFRGDGHKCEDVDECKERSRCRCNGMRSKGIKGKSIHARGPYQ
;
A
#
# COMPACT_ATOMS: atom_id res chain seq x y z
N MET A 1 20.63 23.49 18.51
CA MET A 1 21.00 23.35 17.09
C MET A 1 20.46 24.60 16.43
N ASP A 2 21.33 25.46 15.91
CA ASP A 2 20.88 26.66 15.20
C ASP A 2 20.29 26.22 13.86
N SER A 3 18.97 26.33 13.74
CA SER A 3 18.31 26.45 12.45
C SER A 3 18.83 27.71 11.75
N PRO A 4 18.96 27.73 10.41
CA PRO A 4 19.23 28.97 9.68
C PRO A 4 18.20 30.03 10.13
N GLU A 5 18.65 31.27 10.32
CA GLU A 5 17.79 32.38 10.74
C GLU A 5 16.50 32.40 9.89
N ASP A 6 15.36 32.04 10.52
CA ASP A 6 14.03 32.20 9.93
C ASP A 6 13.82 33.70 9.70
N ASN A 7 14.12 34.15 8.48
CA ASN A 7 14.05 35.55 8.12
C ASN A 7 12.58 35.88 7.79
N ILE A 8 11.95 36.67 8.67
CA ILE A 8 10.52 37.03 8.66
C ILE A 8 10.11 37.71 7.33
N ASP A 9 11.07 38.24 6.57
CA ASP A 9 10.86 38.86 5.25
C ASP A 9 10.59 37.86 4.10
N SER A 10 10.70 36.56 4.36
CA SER A 10 10.57 35.50 3.32
C SER A 10 9.20 34.84 3.26
N ASP A 11 8.35 35.00 4.28
CA ASP A 11 7.04 34.31 4.38
C ASP A 11 6.11 34.64 3.18
N GLY A 12 6.16 35.87 2.65
CA GLY A 12 5.34 36.27 1.50
C GLY A 12 5.89 35.89 0.11
N TYR A 13 7.14 35.45 0.03
CA TYR A 13 7.80 35.03 -1.22
C TYR A 13 7.93 33.52 -1.34
N ILE A 14 8.09 32.81 -0.23
CA ILE A 14 8.17 31.33 -0.18
C ILE A 14 6.88 30.70 -0.73
N GLU A 15 5.71 31.27 -0.43
CA GLU A 15 4.42 30.83 -0.98
C GLU A 15 4.32 30.97 -2.51
N LYS A 16 5.19 31.76 -3.15
CA LYS A 16 5.11 32.13 -4.57
C LYS A 16 6.20 31.49 -5.44
N ILE A 17 7.15 30.79 -4.84
CA ILE A 17 8.29 30.20 -5.56
C ILE A 17 8.13 28.67 -5.59
N GLU A 18 7.59 28.17 -6.71
CA GLU A 18 7.67 26.74 -7.05
C GLU A 18 8.79 26.52 -8.07
N ILE A 19 10.06 26.56 -7.60
CA ILE A 19 11.18 26.06 -8.41
C ILE A 19 11.56 24.70 -7.86
N PRO A 20 11.25 23.60 -8.57
CA PRO A 20 11.76 22.28 -8.20
C PRO A 20 13.28 22.33 -8.15
N SER A 21 13.83 22.18 -6.95
CA SER A 21 15.27 22.19 -6.72
C SER A 21 15.69 20.83 -6.19
N ALA A 22 16.84 20.35 -6.66
CA ALA A 22 17.44 19.12 -6.19
C ALA A 22 18.88 19.41 -5.77
N LEU A 23 19.26 18.90 -4.61
CA LEU A 23 20.65 18.92 -4.18
C LEU A 23 21.38 17.76 -4.87
N ILE A 24 22.59 18.05 -5.34
CA ILE A 24 23.50 17.05 -5.90
C ILE A 24 24.78 17.03 -5.09
N GLU A 25 25.48 15.91 -5.11
CA GLU A 25 26.81 15.84 -4.52
C GLU A 25 27.75 16.87 -5.16
N LYS A 26 28.62 17.46 -4.34
CA LYS A 26 29.62 18.43 -4.80
C LYS A 26 30.51 17.83 -5.91
N SER A 27 30.89 16.56 -5.78
CA SER A 27 31.65 15.79 -6.76
C SER A 27 30.96 15.79 -8.13
N PHE A 28 29.68 15.42 -8.17
CA PHE A 28 28.86 15.41 -9.38
C PHE A 28 28.72 16.82 -9.97
N GLY A 29 28.49 17.83 -9.13
CA GLY A 29 28.45 19.23 -9.55
C GLY A 29 29.75 19.70 -10.21
N GLU A 30 30.91 19.30 -9.69
CA GLU A 30 32.20 19.61 -10.31
C GLU A 30 32.40 18.87 -11.65
N SER A 31 31.93 17.62 -11.78
CA SER A 31 31.94 16.90 -13.05
C SER A 31 31.13 17.61 -14.14
N LEU A 32 29.93 18.11 -13.80
CA LEU A 32 29.11 18.91 -14.71
C LEU A 32 29.85 20.18 -15.17
N LYS A 33 30.45 20.91 -14.23
CA LYS A 33 31.25 22.12 -14.54
C LYS A 33 32.42 21.81 -15.47
N GLN A 34 33.08 20.67 -15.29
CA GLN A 34 34.21 20.26 -16.13
C GLN A 34 33.77 19.90 -17.55
N GLY A 35 32.67 19.15 -17.73
CA GLY A 35 32.12 18.84 -19.06
C GLY A 35 31.76 20.10 -19.84
N LEU A 36 31.09 21.06 -19.18
CA LEU A 36 30.75 22.35 -19.79
C LEU A 36 32.00 23.17 -20.21
N LYS A 37 33.08 23.14 -19.41
CA LYS A 37 34.35 23.81 -19.76
C LYS A 37 35.02 23.22 -20.99
N LYS A 38 34.81 21.92 -21.26
CA LYS A 38 35.37 21.24 -22.44
C LYS A 38 34.57 21.47 -23.73
N LYS A 39 33.46 22.24 -23.66
CA LYS A 39 32.50 22.41 -24.76
C LYS A 39 31.90 21.07 -25.23
N GLU A 40 31.78 20.12 -24.31
CA GLU A 40 31.06 18.86 -24.54
C GLU A 40 29.56 19.09 -24.33
N ASP A 41 28.72 18.40 -25.10
CA ASP A 41 27.28 18.38 -24.84
C ASP A 41 27.01 17.55 -23.57
N VAL A 42 26.51 18.20 -22.52
CA VAL A 42 26.20 17.56 -21.23
C VAL A 42 24.71 17.28 -21.16
N ILE A 43 24.35 16.00 -21.19
CA ILE A 43 22.96 15.54 -21.00
C ILE A 43 22.81 15.06 -19.55
N VAL A 44 21.94 15.72 -18.79
CA VAL A 44 21.55 15.29 -17.44
C VAL A 44 20.24 14.53 -17.54
N ARG A 45 20.26 13.23 -17.20
CA ARG A 45 19.06 12.41 -17.08
C ARG A 45 18.74 12.21 -15.61
N ILE A 46 17.52 12.58 -15.23
CA ILE A 46 16.98 12.33 -13.90
C ILE A 46 16.10 11.09 -13.99
N ASP A 47 16.37 10.09 -13.14
CA ASP A 47 15.60 8.85 -13.08
C ASP A 47 15.03 8.68 -11.67
N TRP A 48 13.71 8.85 -11.54
CA TRP A 48 12.98 8.74 -10.27
C TRP A 48 12.05 7.52 -10.22
N ARG A 49 12.19 6.60 -11.18
CA ARG A 49 11.32 5.42 -11.27
C ARG A 49 11.33 4.57 -10.01
N GLU A 50 12.46 4.55 -9.30
CA GLU A 50 12.68 3.75 -8.08
C GLU A 50 13.01 4.66 -6.88
N SER A 51 12.23 5.73 -6.68
CA SER A 51 12.46 6.70 -5.61
C SER A 51 11.90 6.29 -4.24
N VAL A 52 10.98 5.33 -4.21
CA VAL A 52 10.38 4.78 -2.98
C VAL A 52 10.72 3.28 -2.91
N PRO A 53 11.32 2.78 -1.81
CA PRO A 53 11.57 1.35 -1.65
C PRO A 53 10.25 0.56 -1.61
N HIS A 54 10.26 -0.66 -2.13
CA HIS A 54 9.12 -1.59 -2.11
C HIS A 54 9.58 -3.02 -1.80
N PRO A 55 10.04 -3.28 -0.56
CA PRO A 55 10.66 -4.56 -0.21
C PRO A 55 9.68 -5.74 -0.31
N ASP A 56 8.39 -5.50 -0.07
CA ASP A 56 7.34 -6.52 -0.06
C ASP A 56 5.96 -5.96 -0.45
N GLU A 57 4.90 -6.70 -0.15
CA GLU A 57 3.50 -6.41 -0.51
C GLU A 57 2.77 -5.48 0.47
N ARG A 58 3.45 -5.04 1.53
CA ARG A 58 2.92 -4.09 2.51
C ARG A 58 3.76 -2.82 2.53
N VAL A 59 3.12 -1.70 2.83
CA VAL A 59 3.82 -0.41 2.98
C VAL A 59 3.77 0.06 4.42
N GLU A 60 4.92 0.16 5.06
CA GLU A 60 5.09 0.84 6.34
C GLU A 60 5.21 2.34 6.10
N TYR A 61 4.37 3.15 6.76
CA TYR A 61 4.51 4.59 6.69
C TYR A 61 4.29 5.28 8.03
N GLU A 62 5.01 6.37 8.22
CA GLU A 62 5.05 7.16 9.44
C GLU A 62 4.67 8.60 9.16
N PHE A 63 3.85 9.20 10.02
CA PHE A 63 3.56 10.62 9.95
C PHE A 63 4.06 11.34 11.21
N TRP A 64 5.12 12.11 11.03
CA TRP A 64 5.71 12.97 12.05
C TRP A 64 5.01 14.32 12.00
N THR A 65 4.28 14.66 13.06
CA THR A 65 3.45 15.87 13.14
C THR A 65 3.44 16.46 14.55
N ASN A 66 2.58 17.47 14.78
CA ASN A 66 2.36 18.12 16.05
C ASN A 66 0.86 18.37 16.27
N SER A 67 0.41 18.36 17.52
CA SER A 67 -0.98 18.68 17.89
C SER A 67 -1.25 20.18 18.06
N ASN A 68 -0.24 21.04 17.93
CA ASN A 68 -0.39 22.49 17.90
C ASN A 68 -1.26 22.92 16.70
N ASP A 69 -2.31 23.72 16.93
CA ASP A 69 -3.17 24.31 15.89
C ASP A 69 -3.01 25.84 15.74
N GLU A 70 -2.04 26.45 16.44
CA GLU A 70 -1.76 27.91 16.48
C GLU A 70 -0.38 28.28 15.91
N CYS A 71 0.02 27.68 14.78
CA CYS A 71 1.25 28.03 14.06
C CYS A 71 1.01 28.62 12.65
N GLY A 72 -0.17 29.21 12.43
CA GLY A 72 -0.57 29.82 11.16
C GLY A 72 -0.74 28.79 10.03
N ALA A 73 -0.41 29.21 8.79
CA ALA A 73 -0.65 28.41 7.58
C ALA A 73 -0.04 27.00 7.61
N ARG A 74 1.10 26.82 8.31
CA ARG A 74 1.75 25.49 8.44
C ARG A 74 0.94 24.51 9.28
N CYS A 75 0.20 24.99 10.27
CA CYS A 75 -0.71 24.17 11.06
C CYS A 75 -1.96 23.86 10.23
N ASP A 76 -2.50 24.88 9.56
CA ASP A 76 -3.69 24.74 8.71
C ASP A 76 -3.48 23.70 7.59
N GLU A 77 -2.31 23.70 6.93
CA GLU A 77 -1.95 22.71 5.90
C GLU A 77 -1.91 21.27 6.45
N GLN A 78 -1.30 21.07 7.63
CA GLN A 78 -1.25 19.74 8.26
C GLN A 78 -2.65 19.25 8.65
N MET A 79 -3.48 20.16 9.17
CA MET A 79 -4.84 19.85 9.61
C MET A 79 -5.75 19.51 8.42
N ASP A 80 -5.64 20.26 7.34
CA ASP A 80 -6.29 19.96 6.07
C ASP A 80 -5.82 18.61 5.50
N PHE A 81 -4.51 18.33 5.53
CA PHE A 81 -3.99 17.04 5.10
C PHE A 81 -4.58 15.89 5.91
N VAL A 82 -4.55 15.96 7.24
CA VAL A 82 -5.09 14.92 8.13
C VAL A 82 -6.57 14.65 7.81
N ARG A 83 -7.37 15.71 7.70
CA ARG A 83 -8.80 15.61 7.34
C ARG A 83 -9.01 14.95 5.98
N ASN A 84 -8.24 15.38 4.96
CA ASN A 84 -8.42 14.94 3.58
C ASN A 84 -7.85 13.54 3.32
N PHE A 85 -6.81 13.13 4.06
CA PHE A 85 -6.13 11.86 3.88
C PHE A 85 -6.72 10.72 4.72
N LYS A 86 -7.40 11.05 5.84
CA LYS A 86 -8.08 10.11 6.75
C LYS A 86 -8.80 8.96 6.05
N GLY A 87 -9.61 9.25 5.03
CA GLY A 87 -10.38 8.21 4.31
C GLY A 87 -9.49 7.17 3.63
N HIS A 88 -8.43 7.61 2.96
CA HIS A 88 -7.48 6.73 2.29
C HIS A 88 -6.65 5.94 3.30
N ALA A 89 -6.19 6.59 4.37
CA ALA A 89 -5.47 5.91 5.45
C ALA A 89 -6.31 4.80 6.09
N GLN A 90 -7.61 5.05 6.32
CA GLN A 90 -8.53 4.04 6.86
C GLN A 90 -8.77 2.88 5.88
N ILE A 91 -8.91 3.14 4.58
CA ILE A 91 -9.07 2.08 3.56
C ILE A 91 -7.83 1.18 3.53
N LEU A 92 -6.64 1.78 3.50
CA LEU A 92 -5.36 1.08 3.43
C LEU A 92 -5.12 0.20 4.67
N GLU A 93 -5.26 0.76 5.87
CA GLU A 93 -5.06 0.03 7.14
C GLU A 93 -6.12 -1.07 7.35
N LYS A 94 -7.40 -0.78 7.11
CA LYS A 94 -8.48 -1.79 7.26
C LYS A 94 -8.34 -2.93 6.25
N GLY A 95 -7.78 -2.65 5.08
CA GLY A 95 -7.46 -3.66 4.07
C GLY A 95 -6.21 -4.49 4.37
N GLY A 96 -5.43 -4.11 5.40
CA GLY A 96 -4.17 -4.79 5.74
C GLY A 96 -3.02 -4.48 4.78
N TYR A 97 -3.17 -3.47 3.91
CA TYR A 97 -2.18 -3.11 2.89
C TYR A 97 -1.03 -2.27 3.45
N THR A 98 -1.26 -1.59 4.56
CA THR A 98 -0.26 -0.71 5.18
C THR A 98 -0.07 -1.00 6.65
N LEU A 99 1.01 -0.43 7.21
CA LEU A 99 1.21 -0.32 8.64
C LEU A 99 1.55 1.13 9.00
N PHE A 100 0.56 1.84 9.55
CA PHE A 100 0.68 3.24 9.93
C PHE A 100 1.13 3.44 11.38
N THR A 101 2.09 4.35 11.60
CA THR A 101 2.48 4.83 12.94
C THR A 101 2.60 6.36 12.99
N PRO A 102 1.85 7.06 13.86
CA PRO A 102 2.03 8.49 14.09
C PRO A 102 3.22 8.74 15.01
N HIS A 103 3.91 9.85 14.80
CA HIS A 103 5.07 10.26 15.61
C HIS A 103 5.06 11.76 15.90
N TYR A 104 5.69 12.12 17.02
CA TYR A 104 5.81 13.50 17.49
C TYR A 104 7.22 13.79 17.95
N ILE A 105 7.79 14.88 17.45
CA ILE A 105 9.10 15.34 17.91
C ILE A 105 8.96 15.89 19.33
N THR A 106 9.89 15.49 20.20
CA THR A 106 10.04 16.09 21.53
C THR A 106 11.42 16.71 21.65
N TRP A 107 11.47 17.88 22.25
CA TRP A 107 12.71 18.55 22.61
C TRP A 107 13.04 18.28 24.07
N TYR A 108 14.20 18.72 24.52
CA TYR A 108 14.57 18.67 25.93
C TYR A 108 15.10 20.03 26.39
N CYS A 109 14.95 20.28 27.67
CA CYS A 109 15.48 21.43 28.35
C CYS A 109 16.84 21.06 29.00
N PRO A 110 17.93 21.78 28.69
CA PRO A 110 19.22 21.48 29.29
C PRO A 110 19.20 21.64 30.81
N LEU A 111 19.94 20.78 31.53
CA LEU A 111 19.95 20.73 33.00
C LEU A 111 20.23 22.10 33.66
N ALA A 112 21.07 22.93 33.04
CA ALA A 112 21.39 24.27 33.53
C ALA A 112 20.17 25.21 33.63
N PHE A 113 19.12 24.94 32.84
CA PHE A 113 17.91 25.76 32.75
C PHE A 113 16.68 25.08 33.36
N ILE A 114 16.82 23.93 34.02
CA ILE A 114 15.69 23.12 34.51
C ILE A 114 14.75 23.88 35.47
N HIS A 115 15.30 24.86 36.19
CA HIS A 115 14.54 25.68 37.14
C HIS A 115 14.00 26.99 36.55
N SER A 116 14.33 27.32 35.29
CA SER A 116 13.83 28.51 34.61
C SER A 116 12.31 28.45 34.41
N SER A 117 11.67 29.61 34.31
CA SER A 117 10.23 29.68 34.03
C SER A 117 9.91 29.09 32.66
N GLN A 118 10.78 29.30 31.67
CA GLN A 118 10.63 28.78 30.31
C GLN A 118 10.65 27.25 30.29
N CYS A 119 11.59 26.63 31.01
CA CYS A 119 11.66 25.17 31.07
C CYS A 119 10.40 24.58 31.72
N LYS A 120 9.93 25.19 32.81
CA LYS A 120 8.74 24.74 33.53
C LYS A 120 7.44 24.95 32.75
N SER A 121 7.38 25.97 31.89
CA SER A 121 6.19 26.21 31.06
C SER A 121 6.16 25.29 29.83
N GLN A 122 7.32 25.02 29.22
CA GLN A 122 7.37 24.33 27.93
C GLN A 122 7.54 22.80 28.02
N CYS A 123 7.82 22.27 29.21
CA CYS A 123 8.22 20.88 29.38
C CYS A 123 7.45 20.12 30.45
N ILE A 124 7.38 18.80 30.29
CA ILE A 124 6.96 17.83 31.31
C ILE A 124 8.15 16.95 31.74
N ASN A 125 7.93 16.08 32.72
CA ASN A 125 8.92 15.16 33.28
C ASN A 125 10.24 15.84 33.65
N HIS A 126 10.18 17.00 34.31
CA HIS A 126 11.34 17.78 34.72
C HIS A 126 12.27 18.15 33.54
N GLY A 127 11.70 18.67 32.45
CA GLY A 127 12.48 19.18 31.31
C GLY A 127 12.93 18.12 30.32
N ARG A 128 12.53 16.85 30.48
CA ARG A 128 12.93 15.76 29.58
C ARG A 128 12.21 15.81 28.23
N TYR A 129 10.97 16.25 28.22
CA TYR A 129 10.13 16.32 27.03
C TYR A 129 9.47 17.68 26.95
N CYS A 130 9.75 18.41 25.87
CA CYS A 130 9.33 19.78 25.66
C CYS A 130 8.78 19.95 24.24
N ALA A 131 7.94 20.96 24.06
CA ALA A 131 7.55 21.48 22.76
C ALA A 131 7.82 22.98 22.71
N PRO A 132 8.01 23.56 21.51
CA PRO A 132 8.00 25.01 21.36
C PRO A 132 6.65 25.58 21.79
N ASP A 133 6.69 26.83 22.23
CA ASP A 133 5.50 27.59 22.57
C ASP A 133 4.61 27.76 21.32
N PRO A 134 3.30 27.48 21.38
CA PRO A 134 2.43 27.40 20.20
C PRO A 134 2.40 28.71 19.41
N GLU A 135 2.15 29.81 20.11
CA GLU A 135 2.05 31.17 19.56
C GLU A 135 3.42 31.90 19.50
N LYS A 136 4.50 31.23 19.94
CA LYS A 136 5.84 31.81 20.14
C LYS A 136 5.84 32.99 21.12
N ASP A 137 4.87 33.04 22.04
CA ASP A 137 4.72 34.06 23.07
C ASP A 137 4.47 33.42 24.45
N PHE A 138 5.52 33.39 25.28
CA PHE A 138 5.49 32.80 26.62
C PHE A 138 4.52 33.46 27.61
N GLY A 139 3.92 34.60 27.28
CA GLY A 139 3.05 35.38 28.17
C GLY A 139 1.55 35.15 27.99
N VAL A 140 1.12 34.52 26.89
CA VAL A 140 -0.29 34.42 26.49
C VAL A 140 -0.56 33.05 25.88
N GLY A 141 -1.79 32.55 25.97
CA GLY A 141 -2.19 31.32 25.27
C GLY A 141 -1.76 30.05 25.98
N TYR A 142 -1.59 29.00 25.19
CA TYR A 142 -1.21 27.67 25.68
C TYR A 142 0.30 27.54 25.78
N GLN A 143 0.78 26.62 26.61
CA GLN A 143 2.22 26.41 26.77
C GLN A 143 2.65 25.14 26.05
N GLY A 144 3.94 25.03 25.71
CA GLY A 144 4.50 23.83 25.08
C GLY A 144 4.27 22.56 25.89
N LYS A 145 4.18 22.62 27.23
CA LYS A 145 3.81 21.43 28.02
C LYS A 145 2.41 20.91 27.67
N ASP A 146 1.47 21.79 27.33
CA ASP A 146 0.11 21.41 26.96
C ASP A 146 0.13 20.66 25.62
N VAL A 147 0.98 21.12 24.69
CA VAL A 147 1.25 20.44 23.41
C VAL A 147 1.89 19.07 23.62
N VAL A 148 2.89 18.96 24.50
CA VAL A 148 3.52 17.66 24.80
C VAL A 148 2.51 16.69 25.41
N LEU A 149 1.64 17.17 26.30
CA LEU A 149 0.60 16.35 26.93
C LEU A 149 -0.40 15.81 25.90
N GLU A 150 -0.82 16.63 24.93
CA GLU A 150 -1.71 16.17 23.87
C GLU A 150 -1.02 15.28 22.84
N ASN A 151 0.24 15.56 22.47
CA ASN A 151 1.05 14.66 21.63
C ASN A 151 1.18 13.27 22.28
N LEU A 152 1.47 13.23 23.59
CA LEU A 152 1.51 12.00 24.37
C LEU A 152 0.15 11.28 24.38
N ARG A 153 -0.95 12.03 24.54
CA ARG A 153 -2.30 11.48 24.49
C ARG A 153 -2.62 10.86 23.13
N GLN A 154 -2.26 11.53 22.04
CA GLN A 154 -2.44 11.04 20.67
C GLN A 154 -1.66 9.75 20.41
N LEU A 155 -0.41 9.68 20.87
CA LEU A 155 0.40 8.45 20.83
C LEU A 155 -0.26 7.32 21.61
N CYS A 156 -0.79 7.61 22.80
CA CYS A 156 -1.48 6.63 23.63
C CYS A 156 -2.81 6.17 23.04
N VAL A 157 -3.56 7.05 22.38
CA VAL A 157 -4.75 6.70 21.60
C VAL A 157 -4.39 5.69 20.51
N HIS A 158 -3.34 5.95 19.73
CA HIS A 158 -2.88 5.01 18.70
C HIS A 158 -2.44 3.68 19.30
N ARG A 159 -1.60 3.69 20.34
CA ARG A 159 -1.08 2.48 21.00
C ARG A 159 -2.23 1.60 21.52
N VAL A 160 -3.18 2.19 22.24
CA VAL A 160 -4.34 1.47 22.79
C VAL A 160 -5.28 0.98 21.69
N ALA A 161 -5.52 1.77 20.64
CA ALA A 161 -6.34 1.34 19.51
C ALA A 161 -5.68 0.19 18.73
N LYS A 162 -4.35 0.18 18.63
CA LYS A 162 -3.56 -0.88 17.99
C LYS A 162 -3.69 -2.22 18.71
N GLU A 163 -3.81 -2.25 20.05
CA GLU A 163 -4.07 -3.50 20.81
C GLU A 163 -5.35 -4.21 20.37
N SER A 164 -6.33 -3.46 19.85
CA SER A 164 -7.60 -3.98 19.34
C SER A 164 -7.64 -4.08 17.81
N ASN A 165 -6.49 -4.03 17.13
CA ASN A 165 -6.37 -3.99 15.67
C ASN A 165 -7.20 -2.88 15.01
N ARG A 166 -7.26 -1.70 15.64
CA ARG A 166 -8.01 -0.53 15.16
C ARG A 166 -7.12 0.72 15.10
N SER A 167 -5.85 0.58 14.71
CA SER A 167 -4.86 1.67 14.61
C SER A 167 -5.40 2.91 13.87
N TRP A 168 -6.22 2.69 12.85
CA TRP A 168 -6.83 3.75 12.04
C TRP A 168 -7.78 4.69 12.80
N VAL A 169 -8.23 4.32 14.01
CA VAL A 169 -9.06 5.20 14.88
C VAL A 169 -8.27 6.41 15.35
N TRP A 170 -6.93 6.36 15.33
CA TRP A 170 -6.12 7.56 15.56
C TRP A 170 -6.51 8.70 14.60
N TRP A 171 -6.77 8.41 13.32
CA TRP A 171 -7.22 9.41 12.34
C TRP A 171 -8.58 10.01 12.70
N ASP A 172 -9.47 9.22 13.31
CA ASP A 172 -10.73 9.72 13.83
C ASP A 172 -10.48 10.69 15.00
N TYR A 173 -9.66 10.27 15.96
CA TYR A 173 -9.34 11.06 17.14
C TYR A 173 -8.70 12.40 16.79
N VAL A 174 -7.62 12.43 16.00
CA VAL A 174 -6.93 13.69 15.71
C VAL A 174 -7.78 14.64 14.87
N THR A 175 -8.64 14.12 13.99
CA THR A 175 -9.57 14.94 13.21
C THR A 175 -10.64 15.56 14.12
N ASP A 176 -11.27 14.75 14.98
CA ASP A 176 -12.32 15.24 15.88
C ASP A 176 -11.76 16.15 16.98
N PHE A 177 -10.56 15.84 17.49
CA PHE A 177 -9.86 16.68 18.47
C PHE A 177 -9.58 18.06 17.89
N HIS A 178 -9.01 18.13 16.68
CA HIS A 178 -8.73 19.41 16.04
C HIS A 178 -10.00 20.25 15.84
N ILE A 179 -11.12 19.62 15.45
CA ILE A 179 -12.40 20.31 15.25
C ILE A 179 -13.00 20.81 16.58
N ARG A 180 -12.89 20.03 17.65
CA ARG A 180 -13.63 20.27 18.90
C ARG A 180 -12.82 20.98 19.98
N CYS A 181 -11.51 20.81 19.99
CA CYS A 181 -10.59 21.19 21.06
C CYS A 181 -9.58 22.26 20.63
N SER A 182 -10.04 23.24 19.86
CA SER A 182 -9.15 24.27 19.29
C SER A 182 -8.55 25.19 20.36
N MET A 183 -7.28 25.55 20.19
CA MET A 183 -6.63 26.59 21.00
C MET A 183 -7.27 27.97 20.77
N LYS A 184 -7.66 28.29 19.53
CA LYS A 184 -8.37 29.54 19.16
C LYS A 184 -9.64 29.76 19.99
N GLU A 185 -10.34 28.67 20.30
CA GLU A 185 -11.58 28.68 21.09
C GLU A 185 -11.35 28.47 22.60
N ASN A 186 -10.09 28.42 23.05
CA ASN A 186 -9.68 28.09 24.41
C ASN A 186 -10.25 26.74 24.90
N ARG A 187 -10.31 25.73 24.02
CA ARG A 187 -10.83 24.39 24.32
C ARG A 187 -9.76 23.31 24.34
N TYR A 188 -8.52 23.67 24.07
CA TYR A 188 -7.39 22.76 24.09
C TYR A 188 -7.09 22.29 25.52
N SER A 189 -7.67 21.15 25.91
CA SER A 189 -7.69 20.72 27.31
C SER A 189 -7.83 19.21 27.43
N LYS A 190 -7.43 18.69 28.60
CA LYS A 190 -7.62 17.28 28.95
C LYS A 190 -9.10 16.86 28.84
N ASP A 191 -10.01 17.66 29.38
CA ASP A 191 -11.43 17.31 29.43
C ASP A 191 -12.05 17.25 28.03
N CYS A 192 -11.67 18.19 27.15
CA CYS A 192 -12.10 18.14 25.75
C CYS A 192 -11.56 16.89 25.04
N ALA A 193 -10.28 16.58 25.24
CA ALA A 193 -9.66 15.38 24.68
C ALA A 193 -10.35 14.09 25.14
N GLU A 194 -10.63 13.97 26.43
CA GLU A 194 -11.31 12.82 27.02
C GLU A 194 -12.74 12.66 26.51
N TYR A 195 -13.47 13.76 26.29
CA TYR A 195 -14.78 13.72 25.65
C TYR A 195 -14.72 13.15 24.21
N VAL A 196 -13.67 13.49 23.43
CA VAL A 196 -13.47 12.91 22.09
C VAL A 196 -13.14 11.42 22.19
N ILE A 197 -12.29 11.01 23.13
CA ILE A 197 -11.95 9.60 23.38
C ILE A 197 -13.21 8.78 23.68
N GLU A 198 -14.07 9.29 24.57
CA GLU A 198 -15.34 8.64 24.94
C GLU A 198 -16.31 8.57 23.77
N ALA A 199 -16.46 9.64 23.00
CA ALA A 199 -17.32 9.69 21.82
C ALA A 199 -16.90 8.66 20.75
N LEU A 200 -15.60 8.33 20.67
CA LEU A 200 -15.07 7.29 19.76
C LEU A 200 -15.11 5.88 20.36
N GLY A 201 -15.58 5.74 21.61
CA GLY A 201 -15.70 4.45 22.29
C GLY A 201 -14.34 3.81 22.64
N LEU A 202 -13.32 4.62 22.86
CA LEU A 202 -11.98 4.16 23.25
C LEU A 202 -11.89 3.96 24.78
N PRO A 203 -11.11 2.97 25.27
CA PRO A 203 -11.01 2.69 26.70
C PRO A 203 -10.14 3.75 27.40
N ILE A 204 -10.79 4.81 27.89
CA ILE A 204 -10.16 5.97 28.52
C ILE A 204 -9.17 5.62 29.63
N GLU A 205 -9.49 4.63 30.47
CA GLU A 205 -8.61 4.21 31.58
C GLU A 205 -7.27 3.64 31.09
N LYS A 206 -7.27 2.88 29.98
CA LYS A 206 -6.02 2.41 29.37
C LYS A 206 -5.20 3.55 28.80
N ILE A 207 -5.85 4.56 28.22
CA ILE A 207 -5.18 5.74 27.67
C ILE A 207 -4.57 6.56 28.81
N ARG A 208 -5.30 6.80 29.91
CA ARG A 208 -4.78 7.45 31.12
C ARG A 208 -3.58 6.70 31.70
N GLN A 209 -3.65 5.37 31.77
CA GLN A 209 -2.52 4.54 32.21
C GLN A 209 -1.30 4.67 31.29
N CYS A 210 -1.52 4.71 29.97
CA CYS A 210 -0.44 4.91 29.00
C CYS A 210 0.23 6.29 29.12
N ILE A 211 -0.55 7.35 29.36
CA ILE A 211 -0.03 8.71 29.57
C ILE A 211 0.83 8.76 30.84
N GLY A 212 0.35 8.15 31.92
CA GLY A 212 1.04 8.14 33.21
C GLY A 212 1.03 9.51 33.90
N ASP A 213 1.99 9.72 34.81
CA ASP A 213 2.16 10.98 35.53
C ASP A 213 3.14 11.91 34.79
N PRO A 214 2.67 13.04 34.22
CA PRO A 214 3.53 13.97 33.49
C PRO A 214 4.45 14.81 34.38
N GLU A 215 4.17 14.89 35.68
CA GLU A 215 5.01 15.63 36.63
C GLU A 215 6.12 14.76 37.25
N ALA A 216 6.09 13.45 36.95
CA ALA A 216 7.07 12.51 37.48
C ALA A 216 8.49 12.85 37.01
N THR A 217 9.47 12.65 37.87
CA THR A 217 10.90 12.88 37.57
C THR A 217 11.58 11.75 36.80
N VAL A 218 10.80 10.73 36.43
CA VAL A 218 11.25 9.54 35.69
C VAL A 218 10.99 9.68 34.19
N GLU A 219 11.56 8.79 33.40
CA GLU A 219 11.29 8.73 31.95
C GLU A 219 9.85 8.28 31.68
N ASN A 220 9.25 8.87 30.65
CA ASN A 220 7.99 8.39 30.11
C ASN A 220 8.31 7.43 28.96
N GLU A 221 7.88 6.17 29.06
CA GLU A 221 8.24 5.13 28.08
C GLU A 221 7.77 5.45 26.65
N VAL A 222 6.63 6.13 26.50
CA VAL A 222 6.10 6.52 25.19
C VAL A 222 7.00 7.59 24.57
N LEU A 223 7.27 8.67 25.30
CA LEU A 223 8.07 9.79 24.78
C LEU A 223 9.56 9.45 24.64
N ARG A 224 10.10 8.56 25.47
CA ARG A 224 11.44 8.01 25.27
C ARG A 224 11.53 7.26 23.94
N ALA A 225 10.54 6.43 23.63
CA ALA A 225 10.50 5.72 22.35
C ALA A 225 10.44 6.71 21.17
N GLU A 226 9.72 7.83 21.29
CA GLU A 226 9.72 8.87 20.25
C GLU A 226 11.10 9.49 20.03
N GLN A 227 11.83 9.82 21.10
CA GLN A 227 13.21 10.36 20.98
C GLN A 227 14.16 9.36 20.32
N GLU A 228 14.05 8.07 20.63
CA GLU A 228 14.83 7.01 19.99
C GLU A 228 14.48 6.87 18.50
N GLN A 229 13.19 6.94 18.16
CA GLN A 229 12.74 6.87 16.78
C GLN A 229 13.09 8.13 15.98
N GLN A 230 13.22 9.29 16.61
CA GLN A 230 13.51 10.55 15.94
C GLN A 230 14.90 10.54 15.28
N VAL A 231 15.94 10.02 15.96
CA VAL A 231 17.32 9.92 15.42
C VAL A 231 17.37 9.01 14.19
N GLY A 232 16.42 8.08 14.06
CA GLY A 232 16.34 7.18 12.92
C GLY A 232 17.44 6.13 12.89
N ARG A 233 17.31 5.18 11.94
CA ARG A 233 18.26 4.07 11.77
C ARG A 233 18.67 3.97 10.30
N GLY A 234 19.94 3.67 10.07
CA GLY A 234 20.48 3.45 8.71
C GLY A 234 20.43 4.70 7.84
N SER A 235 19.95 4.55 6.61
CA SER A 235 19.93 5.60 5.58
C SER A 235 18.79 6.61 5.70
N ARG A 236 17.82 6.40 6.62
CA ARG A 236 16.67 7.31 6.80
C ARG A 236 17.11 8.69 7.31
N GLY A 237 18.10 8.70 8.20
CA GLY A 237 18.50 9.88 8.97
C GLY A 237 17.46 10.34 9.99
N ASP A 238 17.85 11.38 10.74
CA ASP A 238 17.07 12.02 11.77
C ASP A 238 15.86 12.77 11.19
N VAL A 239 14.75 12.77 11.93
CA VAL A 239 13.61 13.65 11.65
C VAL A 239 13.75 14.91 12.48
N THR A 240 13.99 16.04 11.81
CA THR A 240 14.28 17.33 12.46
C THR A 240 13.28 18.42 12.11
N ILE A 241 12.38 18.17 11.17
CA ILE A 241 11.41 19.13 10.64
C ILE A 241 10.02 18.49 10.60
N LEU A 242 8.99 19.27 10.93
CA LEU A 242 7.58 18.87 10.85
C LEU A 242 6.86 19.71 9.79
N PRO A 243 5.87 19.15 9.09
CA PRO A 243 5.54 17.73 9.03
C PRO A 243 6.60 16.92 8.28
N THR A 244 6.79 15.64 8.62
CA THR A 244 7.60 14.69 7.83
C THR A 244 6.83 13.39 7.64
N MET A 245 6.76 12.91 6.39
CA MET A 245 6.23 11.60 6.06
C MET A 245 7.41 10.65 5.79
N VAL A 246 7.37 9.42 6.31
CA VAL A 246 8.35 8.38 6.00
C VAL A 246 7.59 7.22 5.37
N ILE A 247 8.08 6.68 4.25
CA ILE A 247 7.50 5.55 3.55
C ILE A 247 8.61 4.52 3.35
N ASN A 248 8.40 3.29 3.82
CA ASN A 248 9.36 2.19 3.78
C ASN A 248 10.77 2.61 4.22
N ASN A 249 10.85 3.28 5.38
CA ASN A 249 12.07 3.81 6.01
C ASN A 249 12.84 4.87 5.17
N VAL A 250 12.16 5.57 4.26
CA VAL A 250 12.71 6.72 3.52
C VAL A 250 11.82 7.95 3.71
N GLN A 251 12.45 9.09 4.02
CA GLN A 251 11.72 10.36 4.18
C GLN A 251 11.16 10.82 2.82
N TYR A 252 9.85 11.02 2.74
CA TYR A 252 9.17 11.57 1.59
C TYR A 252 9.49 13.06 1.44
N ARG A 253 9.89 13.47 0.22
CA ARG A 253 10.30 14.84 -0.13
C ARG A 253 9.39 15.46 -1.19
N GLY A 254 8.08 15.35 -0.98
CA GLY A 254 7.07 15.97 -1.84
C GLY A 254 6.06 16.80 -1.05
N LYS A 255 5.02 17.27 -1.73
CA LYS A 255 3.96 18.09 -1.13
C LYS A 255 3.11 17.28 -0.15
N LEU A 256 2.72 17.88 0.97
CA LEU A 256 1.81 17.25 1.92
C LEU A 256 0.35 17.38 1.42
N GLU A 257 0.05 16.66 0.35
CA GLU A 257 -1.28 16.66 -0.28
C GLU A 257 -1.83 15.24 -0.37
N ARG A 258 -3.15 15.07 -0.22
CA ARG A 258 -3.85 13.78 -0.27
C ARG A 258 -3.41 12.92 -1.46
N THR A 259 -3.45 13.47 -2.68
CA THR A 259 -3.15 12.73 -3.91
C THR A 259 -1.65 12.44 -4.04
N ALA A 260 -0.80 13.41 -3.69
CA ALA A 260 0.65 13.26 -3.77
C ALA A 260 1.19 12.20 -2.80
N VAL A 261 0.69 12.21 -1.56
CA VAL A 261 1.06 11.21 -0.54
C VAL A 261 0.49 9.83 -0.89
N LEU A 262 -0.76 9.75 -1.38
CA LEU A 262 -1.32 8.47 -1.82
C LEU A 262 -0.51 7.86 -2.96
N LYS A 263 -0.10 8.65 -3.97
CA LYS A 263 0.81 8.19 -5.03
C LYS A 263 2.13 7.68 -4.48
N ALA A 264 2.71 8.36 -3.48
CA ALA A 264 3.96 7.94 -2.88
C ALA A 264 3.82 6.61 -2.10
N ILE A 265 2.71 6.43 -1.38
CA ILE A 265 2.40 5.15 -0.71
C ILE A 265 2.13 4.04 -1.73
N CYS A 266 1.38 4.33 -2.80
CA CYS A 266 1.14 3.38 -3.89
C CYS A 266 2.44 2.96 -4.60
N ALA A 267 3.40 3.88 -4.74
CA ALA A 267 4.75 3.56 -5.20
C ALA A 267 5.54 2.66 -4.23
N GLY A 268 5.17 2.61 -2.95
CA GLY A 268 5.80 1.74 -1.96
C GLY A 268 5.44 0.26 -2.08
N PHE A 269 4.40 -0.10 -2.83
CA PHE A 269 4.04 -1.50 -3.04
C PHE A 269 4.92 -2.15 -4.09
N LYS A 270 5.27 -3.42 -3.85
CA LYS A 270 5.87 -4.27 -4.88
C LYS A 270 4.93 -4.38 -6.07
N GLU A 271 5.49 -4.41 -7.28
CA GLU A 271 4.70 -4.48 -8.51
C GLU A 271 3.69 -5.64 -8.46
N THR A 272 2.46 -5.37 -8.90
CA THR A 272 1.31 -6.30 -8.92
C THR A 272 0.66 -6.63 -7.57
N THR A 273 1.17 -6.06 -6.47
CA THR A 273 0.61 -6.21 -5.11
C THR A 273 -0.13 -4.95 -4.64
N ASP A 274 -0.18 -3.93 -5.49
CA ASP A 274 -0.86 -2.68 -5.20
C ASP A 274 -2.38 -2.87 -5.00
N PRO A 275 -2.97 -2.23 -3.98
CA PRO A 275 -4.39 -2.36 -3.68
C PRO A 275 -5.27 -1.61 -4.69
N PRO A 276 -6.57 -1.95 -4.81
CA PRO A 276 -7.49 -1.29 -5.75
C PRO A 276 -7.57 0.24 -5.62
N VAL A 277 -7.32 0.79 -4.43
CA VAL A 277 -7.30 2.25 -4.21
C VAL A 277 -6.18 2.94 -5.02
N CYS A 278 -5.10 2.22 -5.32
CA CYS A 278 -3.98 2.69 -6.14
C CYS A 278 -4.26 2.62 -7.65
N LEU A 279 -5.31 1.92 -8.07
CA LEU A 279 -5.74 1.74 -9.47
C LEU A 279 -6.93 2.62 -9.84
N SER A 280 -7.05 3.76 -9.17
CA SER A 280 -8.09 4.75 -9.45
C SER A 280 -7.55 5.80 -10.42
N GLY A 281 -8.42 6.34 -11.27
CA GLY A 281 -8.02 7.29 -12.34
C GLY A 281 -7.42 8.61 -11.86
N ASP A 282 -7.57 8.96 -10.58
CA ASP A 282 -6.91 10.12 -9.97
C ASP A 282 -5.44 9.82 -9.60
N ILE A 283 -5.08 8.53 -9.53
CA ILE A 283 -3.80 8.03 -9.02
C ILE A 283 -2.91 7.52 -10.16
N GLU A 284 -3.46 6.72 -11.05
CA GLU A 284 -2.75 6.15 -12.19
C GLU A 284 -3.62 6.19 -13.47
N THR A 285 -3.02 5.85 -14.60
CA THR A 285 -3.71 5.76 -15.89
C THR A 285 -3.83 4.29 -16.29
N ASN A 286 -5.04 3.74 -16.19
CA ASN A 286 -5.29 2.33 -16.48
C ASN A 286 -4.88 1.97 -17.92
N GLN A 287 -3.79 1.21 -18.04
CA GLN A 287 -3.21 0.87 -19.35
C GLN A 287 -3.90 -0.33 -19.99
N CYS A 288 -4.75 -1.04 -19.26
CA CYS A 288 -5.58 -2.13 -19.80
C CYS A 288 -6.87 -1.62 -20.46
N ALA A 289 -7.28 -0.37 -20.21
CA ALA A 289 -8.52 0.20 -20.75
C ALA A 289 -8.49 0.31 -22.28
N GLU A 290 -7.37 0.74 -22.85
CA GLU A 290 -7.20 0.91 -24.30
C GLU A 290 -6.49 -0.31 -24.91
N HIS A 291 -7.11 -0.92 -25.92
CA HIS A 291 -6.56 -2.08 -26.64
C HIS A 291 -6.05 -3.23 -25.73
N ASN A 292 -6.63 -3.37 -24.53
CA ASN A 292 -6.19 -4.35 -23.53
C ASN A 292 -4.70 -4.21 -23.16
N GLY A 293 -4.15 -3.01 -23.28
CA GLY A 293 -2.73 -2.72 -23.13
C GLY A 293 -1.82 -3.42 -24.15
N GLY A 294 -2.36 -4.10 -25.16
CA GLY A 294 -1.59 -5.01 -26.02
C GLY A 294 -1.28 -6.37 -25.38
N CYS A 295 -1.95 -6.73 -24.28
CA CYS A 295 -1.92 -8.09 -23.74
C CYS A 295 -2.93 -9.00 -24.44
N TRP A 296 -2.72 -10.31 -24.31
CA TRP A 296 -3.62 -11.32 -24.81
C TRP A 296 -5.02 -11.19 -24.19
N ARG A 297 -6.04 -11.42 -25.02
CA ARG A 297 -7.45 -11.45 -24.61
C ARG A 297 -8.20 -12.50 -25.41
N ASP A 298 -8.92 -13.37 -24.72
CA ASP A 298 -9.95 -14.20 -25.33
C ASP A 298 -11.28 -13.43 -25.34
N THR A 299 -11.74 -13.07 -26.53
CA THR A 299 -13.00 -12.36 -26.73
C THR A 299 -14.24 -13.23 -26.47
N ARG A 300 -14.12 -14.56 -26.52
CA ARG A 300 -15.25 -15.47 -26.32
C ARG A 300 -15.59 -15.63 -24.84
N SER A 301 -14.56 -15.82 -24.00
CA SER A 301 -14.72 -15.96 -22.54
C SER A 301 -14.55 -14.64 -21.79
N ASN A 302 -14.24 -13.55 -22.49
CA ASN A 302 -13.90 -12.23 -21.93
C ASN A 302 -12.76 -12.30 -20.89
N VAL A 303 -11.83 -13.22 -21.11
CA VAL A 303 -10.65 -13.43 -20.26
C VAL A 303 -9.49 -12.63 -20.83
N THR A 304 -8.76 -11.94 -19.96
CA THR A 304 -7.62 -11.11 -20.35
C THR A 304 -6.39 -11.42 -19.50
N ALA A 305 -5.22 -11.33 -20.12
CA ALA A 305 -3.94 -11.35 -19.43
C ALA A 305 -3.47 -9.96 -18.96
N CYS A 306 -4.19 -8.90 -19.31
CA CYS A 306 -3.82 -7.55 -18.87
C CYS A 306 -4.18 -7.37 -17.39
N LYS A 307 -3.15 -7.22 -16.55
CA LYS A 307 -3.29 -6.79 -15.17
C LYS A 307 -2.71 -5.39 -15.05
N ASP A 308 -3.59 -4.46 -14.72
CA ASP A 308 -3.25 -3.07 -14.45
C ASP A 308 -2.51 -2.98 -13.11
N THR A 309 -1.60 -2.02 -13.00
CA THR A 309 -0.74 -1.82 -11.83
C THR A 309 -0.52 -0.32 -11.64
N PHE A 310 -0.18 0.11 -10.43
CA PHE A 310 0.19 1.51 -10.18
C PHE A 310 1.30 2.06 -11.12
N ARG A 311 2.21 1.19 -11.61
CA ARG A 311 3.33 1.56 -12.49
C ARG A 311 3.02 1.41 -13.98
N GLY A 312 1.80 1.02 -14.33
CA GLY A 312 1.39 0.73 -15.70
C GLY A 312 0.68 -0.61 -15.78
N ARG A 313 1.21 -1.57 -16.54
CA ARG A 313 0.57 -2.88 -16.65
C ARG A 313 1.56 -4.03 -16.81
N VAL A 314 1.12 -5.21 -16.42
CA VAL A 314 1.77 -6.47 -16.73
C VAL A 314 0.85 -7.34 -17.58
N CYS A 315 1.44 -8.13 -18.48
CA CYS A 315 0.72 -9.18 -19.18
C CYS A 315 1.01 -10.52 -18.50
N GLU A 316 0.07 -11.05 -17.74
CA GLU A 316 0.20 -12.31 -17.03
C GLU A 316 -1.04 -13.18 -17.26
N CYS A 317 -0.85 -14.45 -17.62
CA CYS A 317 -1.97 -15.34 -17.87
C CYS A 317 -2.79 -15.55 -16.57
N PRO A 318 -4.12 -15.35 -16.61
CA PRO A 318 -4.92 -15.28 -15.39
C PRO A 318 -5.28 -16.67 -14.83
N MET A 319 -5.76 -16.69 -13.59
CA MET A 319 -6.49 -17.82 -13.02
C MET A 319 -7.95 -17.40 -12.79
N ILE A 320 -8.88 -18.02 -13.52
CA ILE A 320 -10.30 -17.65 -13.48
C ILE A 320 -11.14 -18.90 -13.27
N ASN A 321 -12.07 -18.85 -12.30
CA ASN A 321 -12.96 -19.96 -11.95
C ASN A 321 -12.20 -21.28 -11.69
N GLY A 322 -11.01 -21.20 -11.10
CA GLY A 322 -10.15 -22.36 -10.83
C GLY A 322 -9.40 -22.91 -12.05
N VAL A 323 -9.58 -22.32 -13.24
CA VAL A 323 -8.80 -22.66 -14.43
C VAL A 323 -7.58 -21.75 -14.50
N GLN A 324 -6.41 -22.37 -14.50
CA GLN A 324 -5.15 -21.67 -14.69
C GLN A 324 -4.87 -21.54 -16.18
N TYR A 325 -4.31 -20.42 -16.61
CA TYR A 325 -3.82 -20.25 -17.97
C TYR A 325 -2.28 -20.17 -17.95
N GLN A 326 -1.64 -20.66 -19.01
CA GLN A 326 -0.19 -20.60 -19.20
C GLN A 326 0.16 -20.05 -20.58
N GLY A 327 1.24 -19.28 -20.67
CA GLY A 327 1.70 -18.67 -21.90
C GLY A 327 2.58 -17.45 -21.62
N ASP A 328 2.74 -16.59 -22.63
CA ASP A 328 3.56 -15.37 -22.53
C ASP A 328 2.75 -14.15 -22.04
N GLY A 329 1.42 -14.24 -21.97
CA GLY A 329 0.54 -13.14 -21.60
C GLY A 329 0.32 -12.09 -22.69
N TYR A 330 1.20 -12.00 -23.70
CA TYR A 330 1.11 -11.02 -24.79
C TYR A 330 0.36 -11.57 -25.98
N THR A 331 0.76 -12.75 -26.45
CA THR A 331 0.23 -13.38 -27.67
C THR A 331 -0.53 -14.67 -27.38
N SER A 332 -0.26 -15.32 -26.26
CA SER A 332 -0.85 -16.61 -25.92
C SER A 332 -1.08 -16.76 -24.43
N CYS A 333 -2.29 -17.20 -24.08
CA CYS A 333 -2.61 -17.85 -22.82
C CYS A 333 -3.55 -19.01 -23.12
N THR A 334 -3.13 -20.23 -22.78
CA THR A 334 -3.93 -21.45 -22.98
C THR A 334 -4.35 -22.04 -21.63
N PRO A 335 -5.58 -22.56 -21.50
CA PRO A 335 -6.03 -23.27 -20.31
C PRO A 335 -5.10 -24.44 -19.96
N PHE A 336 -4.72 -24.54 -18.69
CA PHE A 336 -3.78 -25.50 -18.13
C PHE A 336 -4.33 -26.12 -16.84
N GLY A 337 -3.97 -27.38 -16.60
CA GLY A 337 -4.31 -28.11 -15.39
C GLY A 337 -5.67 -28.83 -15.46
N PRO A 338 -6.08 -29.52 -14.38
CA PRO A 338 -7.23 -30.43 -14.39
C PRO A 338 -8.55 -29.75 -14.75
N ALA A 339 -8.70 -28.47 -14.38
CA ALA A 339 -9.93 -27.71 -14.64
C ALA A 339 -10.05 -27.20 -16.08
N ARG A 340 -9.04 -27.38 -16.95
CA ARG A 340 -9.02 -26.82 -18.32
C ARG A 340 -10.19 -27.27 -19.19
N CYS A 341 -10.71 -28.48 -18.97
CA CYS A 341 -11.83 -29.02 -19.75
C CYS A 341 -13.16 -28.29 -19.48
N SER A 342 -13.25 -27.52 -18.39
CA SER A 342 -14.44 -26.70 -18.09
C SER A 342 -14.59 -25.49 -19.03
N ILE A 343 -13.52 -25.05 -19.69
CA ILE A 343 -13.53 -23.91 -20.61
C ILE A 343 -13.36 -24.42 -22.04
N TYR A 344 -14.43 -24.33 -22.84
CA TYR A 344 -14.47 -24.80 -24.23
C TYR A 344 -13.88 -26.20 -24.45
N ASN A 345 -14.06 -27.11 -23.47
CA ASN A 345 -13.49 -28.46 -23.49
C ASN A 345 -11.95 -28.47 -23.68
N GLY A 346 -11.24 -27.47 -23.14
CA GLY A 346 -9.80 -27.31 -23.29
C GLY A 346 -9.34 -27.05 -24.73
N GLY A 347 -10.25 -26.66 -25.63
CA GLY A 347 -9.99 -26.58 -27.07
C GLY A 347 -9.99 -27.94 -27.78
N CYS A 348 -10.32 -29.02 -27.07
CA CYS A 348 -10.34 -30.38 -27.60
C CYS A 348 -11.70 -30.74 -28.20
N TRP A 349 -11.68 -31.72 -29.09
CA TRP A 349 -12.90 -32.26 -29.70
C TRP A 349 -13.87 -32.78 -28.64
N SER A 350 -15.16 -32.49 -28.82
CA SER A 350 -16.25 -33.15 -28.10
C SER A 350 -17.45 -33.34 -29.02
N GLU A 351 -18.16 -34.45 -28.85
CA GLU A 351 -19.37 -34.77 -29.61
C GLU A 351 -20.33 -35.57 -28.72
N VAL A 352 -21.64 -35.39 -28.93
CA VAL A 352 -22.66 -36.28 -28.36
C VAL A 352 -23.18 -37.18 -29.48
N ARG A 353 -22.98 -38.49 -29.34
CA ARG A 353 -23.39 -39.48 -30.33
C ARG A 353 -24.22 -40.57 -29.65
N ASP A 354 -25.41 -40.84 -30.19
CA ASP A 354 -26.36 -41.83 -29.64
C ASP A 354 -26.66 -41.64 -28.14
N GLY A 355 -26.66 -40.39 -27.65
CA GLY A 355 -26.92 -40.04 -26.25
C GLY A 355 -25.72 -40.19 -25.30
N LEU A 356 -24.55 -40.59 -25.80
CA LEU A 356 -23.30 -40.63 -25.06
C LEU A 356 -22.42 -39.43 -25.43
N ALA A 357 -21.89 -38.74 -24.42
CA ALA A 357 -20.94 -37.65 -24.61
C ALA A 357 -19.52 -38.20 -24.68
N PHE A 358 -18.79 -37.81 -25.72
CA PHE A 358 -17.38 -38.11 -25.92
C PHE A 358 -16.58 -36.83 -25.88
N SER A 359 -15.41 -36.88 -25.24
CA SER A 359 -14.49 -35.76 -25.17
C SER A 359 -13.07 -36.25 -25.38
N ALA A 360 -12.29 -35.45 -26.11
CA ALA A 360 -10.85 -35.60 -26.24
C ALA A 360 -10.07 -34.79 -25.18
N CYS A 361 -10.77 -34.13 -24.26
CA CYS A 361 -10.18 -33.47 -23.10
C CYS A 361 -10.30 -34.38 -21.88
N SER A 362 -9.17 -34.69 -21.24
CA SER A 362 -9.13 -35.45 -20.00
C SER A 362 -8.70 -34.55 -18.84
N GLU A 363 -9.39 -34.67 -17.71
CA GLU A 363 -9.01 -34.00 -16.45
C GLU A 363 -7.72 -34.58 -15.85
N SER A 364 -7.29 -35.77 -16.28
CA SER A 364 -6.00 -36.36 -15.90
C SER A 364 -4.82 -35.67 -16.58
N ASP A 365 -5.06 -35.04 -17.73
CA ASP A 365 -4.01 -34.51 -18.59
C ASP A 365 -3.95 -33.00 -18.40
N LEU A 366 -2.80 -32.48 -17.98
CA LEU A 366 -2.62 -31.06 -17.67
C LEU A 366 -2.65 -30.17 -18.92
N GLU A 367 -2.36 -30.73 -20.10
CA GLU A 367 -2.35 -30.05 -21.39
C GLU A 367 -2.69 -31.03 -22.53
N GLY A 368 -2.95 -30.48 -23.73
CA GLY A 368 -3.15 -31.27 -24.95
C GLY A 368 -4.52 -31.95 -25.08
N CYS A 369 -4.73 -32.63 -26.20
CA CYS A 369 -5.98 -33.32 -26.53
C CYS A 369 -5.68 -34.75 -26.99
N HIS A 370 -6.43 -35.73 -26.49
CA HIS A 370 -6.29 -37.13 -26.88
C HIS A 370 -7.65 -37.72 -27.20
N CYS A 371 -7.82 -38.30 -28.39
CA CYS A 371 -9.08 -38.91 -28.76
C CYS A 371 -9.45 -40.05 -27.79
N PRO A 372 -10.71 -40.14 -27.33
CA PRO A 372 -11.13 -41.21 -26.45
C PRO A 372 -11.08 -42.56 -27.19
N ASP A 373 -11.03 -43.66 -26.43
CA ASP A 373 -11.02 -45.02 -26.99
C ASP A 373 -12.11 -45.23 -28.06
N GLY A 374 -11.74 -45.81 -29.20
CA GLY A 374 -12.63 -46.02 -30.34
C GLY A 374 -12.62 -44.87 -31.35
N PHE A 375 -11.89 -43.79 -31.07
CA PHE A 375 -11.68 -42.69 -32.00
C PHE A 375 -10.20 -42.51 -32.32
N ARG A 376 -9.91 -41.99 -33.51
CA ARG A 376 -8.55 -41.70 -33.98
C ARG A 376 -8.45 -40.31 -34.56
N GLY A 377 -7.33 -39.64 -34.31
CA GLY A 377 -7.08 -38.29 -34.79
C GLY A 377 -6.04 -37.56 -33.94
N ASP A 378 -6.02 -36.24 -34.04
CA ASP A 378 -5.09 -35.35 -33.34
C ASP A 378 -5.64 -34.79 -32.02
N GLY A 379 -6.81 -35.26 -31.58
CA GLY A 379 -7.50 -34.77 -30.38
C GLY A 379 -8.33 -33.49 -30.59
N HIS A 380 -8.06 -32.72 -31.64
CA HIS A 380 -8.91 -31.60 -32.07
C HIS A 380 -9.96 -32.04 -33.09
N LYS A 381 -9.66 -33.11 -33.83
CA LYS A 381 -10.60 -33.82 -34.69
C LYS A 381 -10.45 -35.32 -34.43
N CYS A 382 -11.51 -35.94 -33.91
CA CYS A 382 -11.54 -37.37 -33.64
C CYS A 382 -12.57 -38.04 -34.55
N GLU A 383 -12.12 -39.01 -35.33
CA GLU A 383 -12.96 -39.81 -36.22
C GLU A 383 -13.19 -41.19 -35.63
N ASP A 384 -14.45 -41.64 -35.64
CA ASP A 384 -14.88 -42.95 -35.16
C ASP A 384 -14.19 -44.07 -35.96
N VAL A 385 -13.48 -44.94 -35.26
CA VAL A 385 -12.77 -46.07 -35.86
C VAL A 385 -13.73 -47.24 -35.97
N ASP A 386 -13.95 -47.72 -37.19
CA ASP A 386 -14.69 -48.98 -37.42
C ASP A 386 -13.76 -50.16 -37.08
N GLU A 387 -13.75 -50.57 -35.81
CA GLU A 387 -12.85 -51.62 -35.32
C GLU A 387 -13.12 -52.99 -35.98
N CYS A 388 -14.28 -53.16 -36.62
CA CYS A 388 -14.63 -54.35 -37.39
C CYS A 388 -14.02 -54.34 -38.80
N LYS A 389 -13.84 -53.17 -39.43
CA LYS A 389 -13.09 -53.07 -40.69
C LYS A 389 -11.58 -53.17 -40.50
N GLU A 390 -11.06 -52.64 -39.39
CA GLU A 390 -9.61 -52.67 -39.11
C GLU A 390 -9.12 -54.02 -38.54
N ARG A 391 -10.02 -54.99 -38.27
CA ARG A 391 -9.71 -56.30 -37.64
C ARG A 391 -8.99 -56.20 -36.29
N SER A 392 -9.08 -55.05 -35.63
CA SER A 392 -8.38 -54.74 -34.38
C SER A 392 -9.05 -55.36 -33.14
N ARG A 393 -10.28 -55.89 -33.26
CA ARG A 393 -10.93 -56.72 -32.22
C ARG A 393 -11.43 -58.06 -32.76
N CYS A 394 -11.15 -59.13 -32.01
CA CYS A 394 -11.40 -60.53 -32.38
C CYS A 394 -12.88 -60.99 -32.31
N ARG A 395 -13.87 -60.09 -32.15
CA ARG A 395 -15.30 -60.45 -32.05
C ARG A 395 -16.19 -59.59 -32.95
N CYS A 396 -15.95 -59.60 -34.25
CA CYS A 396 -16.88 -59.08 -35.25
C CYS A 396 -17.49 -60.24 -36.07
N ASN A 397 -18.11 -61.20 -35.40
CA ASN A 397 -18.86 -62.26 -36.07
C ASN A 397 -20.37 -61.95 -36.01
N GLY A 398 -20.92 -61.48 -37.13
CA GLY A 398 -22.28 -61.80 -37.56
C GLY A 398 -23.45 -61.34 -36.69
N MET A 399 -23.33 -60.32 -35.84
CA MET A 399 -24.50 -59.70 -35.20
C MET A 399 -24.94 -58.46 -35.97
N ARG A 400 -26.22 -58.42 -36.37
CA ARG A 400 -26.99 -57.17 -36.52
C ARG A 400 -27.19 -56.56 -35.13
N SER A 401 -26.09 -56.15 -34.50
CA SER A 401 -26.15 -55.23 -33.38
C SER A 401 -26.44 -53.86 -33.97
N LYS A 402 -27.49 -53.18 -33.49
CA LYS A 402 -27.49 -51.71 -33.46
C LYS A 402 -26.21 -51.34 -32.71
N GLY A 403 -25.13 -51.13 -33.45
CA GLY A 403 -23.83 -50.82 -32.88
C GLY A 403 -24.02 -49.51 -32.13
N ILE A 404 -23.94 -49.57 -30.80
CA ILE A 404 -23.68 -48.36 -30.05
C ILE A 404 -22.23 -48.04 -30.41
N LYS A 405 -22.08 -47.13 -31.37
CA LYS A 405 -20.79 -46.58 -31.80
C LYS A 405 -20.14 -45.94 -30.58
N GLY A 406 -18.85 -46.19 -30.36
CA GLY A 406 -18.09 -45.60 -29.25
C GLY A 406 -18.03 -46.39 -27.93
N LYS A 407 -18.08 -47.74 -27.93
CA LYS A 407 -17.72 -48.52 -26.72
C LYS A 407 -16.43 -49.33 -26.89
N SER A 408 -15.41 -48.95 -26.12
CA SER A 408 -14.31 -49.84 -25.78
C SER A 408 -14.85 -51.01 -24.94
N ILE A 409 -14.90 -52.22 -25.51
CA ILE A 409 -15.26 -53.43 -24.76
C ILE A 409 -14.10 -53.77 -23.82
N HIS A 410 -14.12 -53.24 -22.60
CA HIS A 410 -13.25 -53.72 -21.53
C HIS A 410 -13.75 -55.07 -21.01
N ALA A 411 -12.98 -56.13 -21.27
CA ALA A 411 -13.20 -57.44 -20.72
C ALA A 411 -12.79 -57.46 -19.24
N ARG A 412 -13.76 -57.36 -18.32
CA ARG A 412 -13.59 -57.94 -16.98
C ARG A 412 -13.91 -59.43 -17.09
N GLY A 413 -12.88 -60.26 -17.06
CA GLY A 413 -13.03 -61.72 -16.96
C GLY A 413 -13.54 -62.11 -15.56
N PRO A 414 -14.33 -63.19 -15.43
CA PRO A 414 -14.64 -63.75 -14.13
C PRO A 414 -13.39 -64.46 -13.59
N TYR A 415 -13.05 -64.19 -12.33
CA TYR A 415 -12.17 -65.06 -11.55
C TYR A 415 -12.76 -66.48 -11.53
N GLN A 416 -11.90 -67.46 -11.85
CA GLN A 416 -12.06 -68.85 -11.40
C GLN A 416 -11.68 -68.94 -9.92
#